data_AF-A0A7C9HVZ5-F1
#
_entry.id   AF-A0A7C9HVZ5-F1
#
_cell.length_a   1.000
_cell.length_b   1.000
_cell.length_c   1.000
_cell.angle_alpha   90.00
_cell.angle_beta   90.00
_cell.angle_gamma   90.00
#
_symmetry.space_group_name_H-M   'P 1'
#
loop_
_entity.id
_entity.type
_entity.pdbx_description
1 polymer ?
#
loop_
_entity_poly.entity_id
_entity_poly.type
_entity_poly.pdbx_seq_one_letter_code
_entity_poly.pdbx_strand_id
1 'polypeptide(L)'
;MTGAQDSLLQVQATGPTATFDSTGTWDTGFTGRITLTNPGPSAITGWTLKFKFNGNAAAGSSAWGAGGSITRDSSGLYTITPNAWGGATIPAGGSVTIGYDGAGQLTGVNTCTLNGASCAGTTTPPPGGDTTAPTVSLSASPGTVTSAGNVTLTATASDNVGVTKVEFYQGTRLLSTDTTAPFTASEAVISANNGSRSYSAKAFDAASNTKTAAATVTVSIGSTPPPSTNKAIYVGYAGTWQTSVSDLTTGNIPPYYTDLNLSFARPDTTYVKGSYAFDQAVAGFEFAEGASTPNGQRKFTAAQAQTLRSNVAALKARGTRVWISVGGWAYSQGSQWASFNAKRVVDLAEDLGASGVDIDWESSGSSCNKLADAQFSCSKDAEIKNIINTLDAEIAARGLNTQISIAGWSTGAYYVKGTPWEEGKVQWGSPFGGTMYRVVRDLGAKIDRVNLMSYDGGTYYDPREGYESYRAIYGGPIAMGLEVAPEGSGGAILKLNAEPGTVYDAEMNTGTNNEATRYYNVETLATYMKNKGRPGDGMMLWQVWKERVYAKPPAGAAGVNSTGQKVCQLLVVNANCSGTVPDLPPAQ
;
A
#
# COMPACT_ATOMS: atom_id res chain seq x y z
N MET A 1 1.56 -47.16 9.72
CA MET A 1 1.09 -46.16 8.73
C MET A 1 1.84 -44.88 9.05
N THR A 2 3.01 -44.68 8.41
CA THR A 2 3.21 -43.76 7.26
C THR A 2 2.93 -42.31 7.69
N GLY A 3 3.89 -41.39 7.83
CA GLY A 3 5.16 -41.23 7.13
C GLY A 3 5.06 -40.01 6.23
N ALA A 4 5.87 -38.98 6.52
CA ALA A 4 6.33 -37.91 5.62
C ALA A 4 7.41 -37.13 6.40
N GLN A 5 8.66 -37.61 6.47
CA GLN A 5 9.77 -37.44 5.50
C GLN A 5 10.14 -35.95 5.32
N ASP A 6 11.12 -35.57 6.15
CA ASP A 6 11.96 -34.39 6.02
C ASP A 6 12.79 -34.52 4.74
N SER A 7 12.56 -33.62 3.78
CA SER A 7 13.29 -33.56 2.51
C SER A 7 14.60 -32.78 2.73
N LEU A 8 15.66 -33.48 3.17
CA LEU A 8 17.03 -32.98 3.08
C LEU A 8 17.49 -33.07 1.62
N LEU A 9 17.72 -31.91 1.02
CA LEU A 9 18.43 -31.72 -0.25
C LEU A 9 19.78 -32.45 -0.22
N GLN A 10 19.89 -33.61 -0.87
CA GLN A 10 21.18 -34.17 -1.26
C GLN A 10 21.73 -33.33 -2.43
N VAL A 11 22.65 -32.42 -2.13
CA VAL A 11 23.49 -31.77 -3.13
C VAL A 11 24.33 -32.85 -3.83
N GLN A 12 24.19 -32.95 -5.14
CA GLN A 12 25.03 -33.80 -6.00
C GLN A 12 26.52 -33.50 -5.75
N ALA A 13 27.29 -34.51 -5.38
CA ALA A 13 28.75 -34.41 -5.37
C ALA A 13 29.24 -34.20 -6.80
N THR A 14 29.82 -33.03 -7.09
CA THR A 14 30.65 -32.81 -8.27
C THR A 14 31.80 -33.84 -8.27
N GLY A 15 32.15 -34.43 -9.42
CA GLY A 15 33.22 -35.44 -9.51
C GLY A 15 34.61 -34.91 -9.06
N PRO A 16 35.65 -35.78 -9.01
CA PRO A 16 36.97 -35.34 -8.60
C PRO A 16 37.56 -34.31 -9.57
N THR A 17 38.30 -33.34 -9.03
CA THR A 17 38.83 -32.19 -9.79
C THR A 17 40.34 -32.13 -9.74
N ALA A 18 40.96 -31.50 -10.73
CA ALA A 18 42.37 -31.16 -10.72
C ALA A 18 42.58 -29.67 -10.98
N THR A 19 43.25 -28.99 -10.06
CA THR A 19 43.57 -27.56 -10.17
C THR A 19 45.05 -27.40 -10.51
N PHE A 20 45.37 -26.54 -11.48
CA PHE A 20 46.74 -26.29 -11.95
C PHE A 20 47.15 -24.86 -11.58
N ASP A 21 48.26 -24.74 -10.85
CA ASP A 21 48.86 -23.47 -10.41
C ASP A 21 50.35 -23.45 -10.76
N SER A 22 50.96 -22.27 -10.72
CA SER A 22 52.42 -22.13 -10.57
C SER A 22 52.75 -21.49 -9.23
N THR A 23 53.68 -22.07 -8.50
CA THR A 23 54.17 -21.61 -7.19
C THR A 23 55.43 -20.75 -7.28
N GLY A 24 56.03 -20.65 -8.47
CA GLY A 24 57.13 -19.74 -8.80
C GLY A 24 57.32 -19.66 -10.31
N THR A 25 57.81 -18.54 -10.82
CA THR A 25 58.08 -18.31 -12.25
C THR A 25 59.42 -17.60 -12.43
N TRP A 26 60.10 -17.87 -13.53
CA TRP A 26 61.30 -17.17 -14.00
C TRP A 26 61.23 -17.04 -15.53
N ASP A 27 62.18 -16.32 -16.14
CA ASP A 27 62.12 -15.89 -17.55
C ASP A 27 61.85 -17.01 -18.57
N THR A 28 62.20 -18.26 -18.24
CA THR A 28 62.10 -19.41 -19.15
C THR A 28 61.24 -20.55 -18.62
N GLY A 29 60.68 -20.45 -17.41
CA GLY A 29 59.98 -21.56 -16.78
C GLY A 29 59.24 -21.23 -15.50
N PHE A 30 58.70 -22.28 -14.88
CA PHE A 30 57.87 -22.17 -13.68
C PHE A 30 57.93 -23.43 -12.83
N THR A 31 57.70 -23.29 -11.53
CA THR A 31 57.42 -24.43 -10.64
C THR A 31 55.91 -24.61 -10.59
N GLY A 32 55.41 -25.68 -11.21
CA GLY A 32 53.99 -26.04 -11.27
C GLY A 32 53.52 -26.81 -10.03
N ARG A 33 52.25 -26.61 -9.68
CA ARG A 33 51.54 -27.33 -8.63
C ARG A 33 50.20 -27.82 -9.17
N ILE A 34 49.91 -29.10 -8.99
CA ILE A 34 48.59 -29.69 -9.29
C ILE A 34 47.97 -30.17 -7.99
N THR A 35 46.74 -29.75 -7.72
CA THR A 35 45.95 -30.24 -6.58
C THR A 35 44.84 -31.13 -7.09
N LEU A 36 44.87 -32.41 -6.70
CA LEU A 36 43.79 -33.36 -6.98
C LEU A 36 42.87 -33.41 -5.78
N THR A 37 41.57 -33.16 -5.98
CA THR A 37 40.56 -33.11 -4.92
C THR A 37 39.51 -34.19 -5.14
N ASN A 38 39.24 -34.96 -4.08
CA ASN A 38 38.21 -35.97 -4.04
C ASN A 38 37.07 -35.52 -3.10
N PRO A 39 35.97 -34.96 -3.63
CA PRO A 39 34.82 -34.58 -2.82
C PRO A 39 33.95 -35.79 -2.41
N GLY A 40 34.26 -36.99 -2.90
CA GLY A 40 33.50 -38.19 -2.64
C GLY A 40 33.76 -38.80 -1.25
N PRO A 41 32.84 -39.63 -0.75
CA PRO A 41 32.92 -40.25 0.57
C PRO A 41 33.89 -41.44 0.66
N SER A 42 34.49 -41.86 -0.46
CA SER A 42 35.44 -42.98 -0.54
C SER A 42 36.77 -42.51 -1.12
N ALA A 43 37.89 -43.02 -0.60
CA ALA A 43 39.21 -42.67 -1.10
C ALA A 43 39.43 -43.17 -2.54
N ILE A 44 40.16 -42.40 -3.35
CA ILE A 44 40.57 -42.79 -4.71
C ILE A 44 41.97 -43.40 -4.64
N THR A 45 42.11 -44.69 -4.95
CA THR A 45 43.38 -45.41 -4.99
C THR A 45 43.83 -45.69 -6.42
N GLY A 46 45.11 -45.47 -6.73
CA GLY A 46 45.68 -45.77 -8.05
C GLY A 46 45.20 -44.80 -9.13
N TRP A 47 45.36 -43.49 -8.89
CA TRP A 47 44.92 -42.47 -9.82
C TRP A 47 45.88 -42.29 -11.01
N THR A 48 45.35 -41.84 -12.14
CA THR A 48 46.11 -41.40 -13.32
C THR A 48 45.56 -40.07 -13.78
N LEU A 49 46.40 -39.04 -13.79
CA LEU A 49 46.06 -37.72 -14.30
C LEU A 49 46.58 -37.59 -15.73
N LYS A 50 45.73 -37.16 -16.67
CA LYS A 50 46.13 -36.77 -18.02
C LYS A 50 45.70 -35.36 -18.34
N PHE A 51 46.58 -34.56 -18.92
CA PHE A 51 46.26 -33.19 -19.28
C PHE A 51 47.09 -32.65 -20.44
N LYS A 52 46.62 -31.58 -21.07
CA LYS A 52 47.35 -30.85 -22.12
C LYS A 52 47.33 -29.36 -21.81
N PHE A 53 48.50 -28.73 -21.82
CA PHE A 53 48.62 -27.30 -21.59
C PHE A 53 48.04 -26.48 -22.75
N ASN A 54 47.61 -25.27 -22.41
CA ASN A 54 47.40 -24.18 -23.35
C ASN A 54 48.75 -23.53 -23.69
N GLY A 55 48.87 -22.99 -24.90
CA GLY A 55 50.03 -22.22 -25.30
C GLY A 55 51.34 -23.03 -25.31
N ASN A 56 52.41 -22.43 -24.79
CA ASN A 56 53.78 -22.94 -24.88
C ASN A 56 54.30 -23.64 -23.62
N ALA A 57 53.46 -23.87 -22.60
CA ALA A 57 53.91 -24.53 -21.37
C ALA A 57 54.28 -26.00 -21.62
N ALA A 58 55.32 -26.46 -20.93
CA ALA A 58 55.76 -27.84 -20.93
C ALA A 58 56.18 -28.28 -19.52
N ALA A 59 55.81 -29.50 -19.11
CA ALA A 59 56.25 -30.08 -17.85
C ALA A 59 57.55 -30.86 -18.06
N GLY A 60 58.45 -30.83 -17.07
CA GLY A 60 59.61 -31.70 -17.01
C GLY A 60 59.23 -33.18 -16.84
N SER A 61 60.23 -34.06 -16.75
CA SER A 61 60.02 -35.51 -16.67
C SER A 61 59.78 -36.06 -15.26
N SER A 62 59.89 -35.21 -14.23
CA SER A 62 59.80 -35.61 -12.82
C SER A 62 58.80 -34.77 -12.05
N ALA A 63 58.16 -35.40 -11.07
CA ALA A 63 57.25 -34.79 -10.12
C ALA A 63 57.67 -35.09 -8.68
N TRP A 64 57.22 -34.26 -7.74
CA TRP A 64 57.31 -34.51 -6.30
C TRP A 64 55.93 -34.32 -5.64
N GLY A 65 55.87 -34.45 -4.32
CA GLY A 65 54.59 -34.57 -3.62
C GLY A 65 53.96 -35.92 -3.97
N ALA A 66 52.67 -35.96 -4.27
CA ALA A 66 51.96 -37.20 -4.61
C ALA A 66 52.31 -37.77 -5.99
N GLY A 67 52.93 -37.00 -6.89
CA GLY A 67 53.29 -37.44 -8.24
C GLY A 67 54.62 -38.19 -8.30
N GLY A 68 54.71 -39.15 -9.21
CA GLY A 68 55.90 -39.95 -9.49
C GLY A 68 56.52 -39.60 -10.85
N SER A 69 56.05 -40.24 -11.92
CA SER A 69 56.56 -39.99 -13.29
C SER A 69 55.67 -39.04 -14.08
N ILE A 70 56.29 -38.21 -14.92
CA ILE A 70 55.60 -37.42 -15.94
C ILE A 70 56.04 -37.93 -17.30
N THR A 71 55.08 -38.37 -18.12
CA THR A 71 55.33 -38.75 -19.52
C THR A 71 54.55 -37.86 -20.47
N ARG A 72 55.06 -37.65 -21.68
CA ARG A 72 54.42 -36.85 -22.74
C ARG A 72 54.39 -37.66 -24.03
N ASP A 73 53.22 -37.82 -24.63
CA ASP A 73 53.08 -38.50 -25.91
C ASP A 73 53.31 -37.56 -27.11
N SER A 74 53.28 -38.11 -28.33
CA SER A 74 53.47 -37.35 -29.58
C SER A 74 52.34 -36.34 -29.87
N SER A 75 51.17 -36.50 -29.24
CA SER A 75 50.05 -35.54 -29.34
C SER A 75 50.21 -34.35 -28.39
N GLY A 76 51.19 -34.41 -27.49
CA GLY A 76 51.46 -33.41 -26.46
C GLY A 76 50.61 -33.57 -25.20
N LEU A 77 49.99 -34.75 -24.98
CA LEU A 77 49.27 -35.08 -23.76
C LEU A 77 50.25 -35.55 -22.69
N TYR A 78 50.19 -34.94 -21.51
CA TYR A 78 50.96 -35.33 -20.34
C TYR A 78 50.18 -36.37 -19.52
N THR A 79 50.88 -37.37 -18.99
CA THR A 79 50.35 -38.35 -18.03
C THR A 79 51.19 -38.33 -16.76
N ILE A 80 50.53 -38.22 -15.59
CA ILE A 80 51.15 -38.32 -14.27
C ILE A 80 50.54 -39.50 -13.51
N THR A 81 51.40 -40.33 -12.94
CA THR A 81 51.05 -41.41 -12.01
C THR A 81 51.56 -41.11 -10.60
N PRO A 82 50.97 -41.70 -9.55
CA PRO A 82 51.40 -41.49 -8.18
C PRO A 82 52.82 -41.98 -7.91
N ASN A 83 53.46 -41.40 -6.90
CA ASN A 83 54.70 -41.93 -6.35
C ASN A 83 54.49 -43.30 -5.65
N ALA A 84 55.57 -44.04 -5.43
CA ALA A 84 55.55 -45.34 -4.75
C ALA A 84 55.50 -45.28 -3.21
N TRP A 85 55.61 -44.09 -2.60
CA TRP A 85 55.84 -43.88 -1.16
C TRP A 85 54.69 -43.11 -0.49
N GLY A 86 53.45 -43.46 -0.81
CA GLY A 86 52.25 -42.91 -0.16
C GLY A 86 51.43 -41.91 -0.98
N GLY A 87 51.80 -41.61 -2.23
CA GLY A 87 51.05 -40.74 -3.13
C GLY A 87 49.86 -41.41 -3.84
N ALA A 88 49.69 -42.73 -3.70
CA ALA A 88 48.71 -43.52 -4.46
C ALA A 88 47.24 -43.28 -4.08
N THR A 89 46.97 -42.59 -2.97
CA THR A 89 45.63 -42.43 -2.41
C THR A 89 45.26 -40.96 -2.26
N ILE A 90 44.12 -40.56 -2.84
CA ILE A 90 43.45 -39.29 -2.55
C ILE A 90 42.37 -39.56 -1.49
N PRO A 91 42.49 -39.02 -0.26
CA PRO A 91 41.53 -39.30 0.82
C PRO A 91 40.09 -38.95 0.44
N ALA A 92 39.11 -39.60 1.07
CA ALA A 92 37.71 -39.18 0.99
C ALA A 92 37.55 -37.76 1.54
N GLY A 93 36.86 -36.88 0.80
CA GLY A 93 36.71 -35.46 1.15
C GLY A 93 38.02 -34.66 1.19
N GLY A 94 39.13 -35.23 0.71
CA GLY A 94 40.48 -34.66 0.83
C GLY A 94 41.16 -34.39 -0.51
N SER A 95 42.40 -33.91 -0.42
CA SER A 95 43.20 -33.57 -1.60
C SER A 95 44.65 -34.05 -1.45
N VAL A 96 45.32 -34.21 -2.58
CA VAL A 96 46.78 -34.41 -2.66
C VAL A 96 47.40 -33.41 -3.63
N THR A 97 48.67 -33.09 -3.41
CA THR A 97 49.39 -32.10 -4.21
C THR A 97 50.57 -32.73 -4.94
N ILE A 98 50.73 -32.38 -6.22
CA ILE A 98 51.84 -32.78 -7.09
C ILE A 98 52.61 -31.51 -7.44
N GLY A 99 53.93 -31.50 -7.24
CA GLY A 99 54.81 -30.44 -7.73
C GLY A 99 55.63 -30.91 -8.92
N TYR A 100 55.99 -30.01 -9.82
CA TYR A 100 56.87 -30.27 -10.97
C TYR A 100 57.54 -28.98 -11.44
N ASP A 101 58.69 -29.08 -12.09
CA ASP A 101 59.27 -27.95 -12.82
C ASP A 101 58.83 -27.98 -14.29
N GLY A 102 58.56 -26.81 -14.86
CA GLY A 102 58.10 -26.62 -16.22
C GLY A 102 58.82 -25.49 -16.95
N ALA A 103 58.72 -25.52 -18.28
CA ALA A 103 59.21 -24.48 -19.18
C ALA A 103 58.03 -23.73 -19.83
N GLY A 104 58.27 -22.49 -20.27
CA GLY A 104 57.22 -21.64 -20.86
C GLY A 104 56.29 -21.02 -19.81
N GLN A 105 55.09 -20.60 -20.24
CA GLN A 105 54.13 -19.92 -19.36
C GLN A 105 52.85 -20.73 -19.19
N LEU A 106 52.51 -21.08 -17.94
CA LEU A 106 51.27 -21.76 -17.61
C LEU A 106 50.06 -20.83 -17.85
N THR A 107 49.44 -20.94 -19.02
CA THR A 107 48.24 -20.17 -19.40
C THR A 107 46.95 -20.97 -19.28
N GLY A 108 47.08 -22.25 -18.90
CA GLY A 108 45.97 -23.14 -18.58
C GLY A 108 46.10 -24.54 -19.15
N VAL A 109 45.02 -25.32 -19.06
CA VAL A 109 44.90 -26.66 -19.65
C VAL A 109 43.60 -26.77 -20.45
N ASN A 110 43.64 -27.34 -21.65
CA ASN A 110 42.46 -27.54 -22.52
C ASN A 110 41.96 -28.99 -22.53
N THR A 111 42.68 -29.90 -21.89
CA THR A 111 42.28 -31.29 -21.67
C THR A 111 42.70 -31.66 -20.26
N CYS A 112 41.80 -32.25 -19.48
CA CYS A 112 42.05 -32.75 -18.13
C CYS A 112 41.20 -33.98 -17.90
N THR A 113 41.81 -35.13 -17.60
CA THR A 113 41.10 -36.29 -17.05
C THR A 113 41.80 -36.88 -15.84
N LEU A 114 41.02 -37.28 -14.83
CA LEU A 114 41.47 -38.08 -13.70
C LEU A 114 40.75 -39.43 -13.76
N ASN A 115 41.51 -40.51 -13.91
CA ASN A 115 40.97 -41.86 -14.16
C ASN A 115 39.97 -41.91 -15.33
N GLY A 116 40.21 -41.11 -16.37
CA GLY A 116 39.36 -41.03 -17.56
C GLY A 116 38.13 -40.13 -17.43
N ALA A 117 37.76 -39.67 -16.22
CA ALA A 117 36.70 -38.69 -16.02
C ALA A 117 37.23 -37.27 -16.21
N SER A 118 36.44 -36.35 -16.78
CA SER A 118 36.82 -34.94 -16.93
C SER A 118 37.10 -34.33 -15.56
N CYS A 119 38.29 -33.74 -15.39
CA CYS A 119 38.74 -33.17 -14.12
C CYS A 119 38.75 -31.65 -14.09
N ALA A 120 37.83 -30.99 -14.83
CA ALA A 120 37.76 -29.54 -14.98
C ALA A 120 37.81 -28.79 -13.64
N GLY A 121 39.03 -28.46 -13.21
CA GLY A 121 39.37 -27.51 -12.18
C GLY A 121 39.99 -26.32 -12.88
N THR A 122 39.48 -25.15 -12.57
CA THR A 122 39.92 -23.85 -13.05
C THR A 122 41.44 -23.73 -12.99
N THR A 123 42.02 -23.20 -14.06
CA THR A 123 43.41 -22.78 -14.10
C THR A 123 43.55 -21.53 -13.24
N THR A 124 44.35 -21.59 -12.19
CA THR A 124 44.78 -20.38 -11.48
C THR A 124 45.93 -19.78 -12.29
N PRO A 125 45.88 -18.50 -12.71
CA PRO A 125 46.97 -17.89 -13.46
C PRO A 125 48.27 -17.81 -12.64
N PRO A 126 49.46 -17.64 -13.28
CA PRO A 126 50.76 -17.59 -12.63
C PRO A 126 50.92 -16.39 -11.67
N PRO A 127 51.99 -16.30 -10.84
CA PRO A 127 52.09 -15.38 -9.70
C PRO A 127 52.01 -13.94 -10.17
N GLY A 128 50.83 -13.39 -9.97
CA GLY A 128 50.39 -12.08 -10.38
C GLY A 128 48.87 -12.05 -10.34
N GLY A 129 48.28 -12.73 -9.34
CA GLY A 129 46.83 -12.79 -9.16
C GLY A 129 46.27 -11.40 -9.29
N ASP A 130 45.17 -11.26 -10.02
CA ASP A 130 44.54 -9.96 -10.17
C ASP A 130 44.26 -9.42 -8.77
N THR A 131 44.96 -8.35 -8.39
CA THR A 131 44.76 -7.63 -7.13
C THR A 131 43.99 -6.35 -7.35
N THR A 132 43.66 -6.05 -8.61
CA THR A 132 42.97 -4.82 -8.97
C THR A 132 41.49 -5.04 -8.73
N ALA A 133 40.89 -4.23 -7.87
CA ALA A 133 39.45 -4.30 -7.66
C ALA A 133 38.70 -3.71 -8.86
N PRO A 134 37.50 -4.24 -9.19
CA PRO A 134 36.69 -3.69 -10.24
C PRO A 134 36.32 -2.22 -9.96
N THR A 135 36.13 -1.46 -11.02
CA THR A 135 35.44 -0.17 -10.96
C THR A 135 33.92 -0.39 -10.98
N VAL A 136 33.17 0.39 -10.20
CA VAL A 136 31.70 0.33 -10.20
C VAL A 136 31.11 1.71 -9.96
N SER A 137 30.06 2.05 -10.69
CA SER A 137 29.17 3.18 -10.41
C SER A 137 27.73 2.69 -10.32
N LEU A 138 26.92 3.37 -9.52
CA LEU A 138 25.51 3.05 -9.30
C LEU A 138 24.66 4.30 -9.52
N SER A 139 23.62 4.17 -10.33
CA SER A 139 22.54 5.15 -10.43
C SER A 139 21.21 4.52 -10.05
N ALA A 140 20.30 5.36 -9.54
CA ALA A 140 18.95 4.97 -9.17
C ALA A 140 17.95 5.90 -9.86
N SER A 141 16.90 5.35 -10.44
CA SER A 141 15.85 6.11 -11.12
C SER A 141 14.46 5.58 -10.74
N PRO A 142 13.53 6.45 -10.29
CA PRO A 142 13.74 7.88 -10.05
C PRO A 142 14.56 8.14 -8.77
N GLY A 143 15.34 9.23 -8.75
CA GLY A 143 16.11 9.64 -7.56
C GLY A 143 15.27 10.24 -6.44
N THR A 144 14.02 10.61 -6.72
CA THR A 144 12.99 10.96 -5.75
C THR A 144 11.69 10.27 -6.11
N VAL A 145 11.08 9.58 -5.15
CA VAL A 145 9.85 8.83 -5.35
C VAL A 145 8.72 9.50 -4.56
N THR A 146 7.68 9.95 -5.25
CA THR A 146 6.52 10.66 -4.65
C THR A 146 5.21 9.87 -4.71
N SER A 147 5.21 8.71 -5.36
CA SER A 147 4.09 7.75 -5.41
C SER A 147 4.64 6.33 -5.30
N ALA A 148 3.86 5.39 -4.75
CA ALA A 148 4.28 3.98 -4.68
C ALA A 148 4.63 3.45 -6.08
N GLY A 149 5.70 2.67 -6.18
CA GLY A 149 6.24 2.22 -7.46
C GLY A 149 7.61 1.60 -7.30
N ASN A 150 8.34 1.47 -8.41
CA ASN A 150 9.63 0.81 -8.43
C ASN A 150 10.77 1.83 -8.59
N VAL A 151 11.83 1.63 -7.82
CA VAL A 151 13.15 2.23 -8.05
C VAL A 151 13.96 1.24 -8.87
N THR A 152 14.43 1.66 -10.04
CA THR A 152 15.36 0.89 -10.86
C THR A 152 16.79 1.31 -10.54
N LEU A 153 17.63 0.33 -10.22
CA LEU A 153 19.05 0.49 -9.96
C LEU A 153 19.83 0.00 -11.19
N THR A 154 20.76 0.82 -11.69
CA THR A 154 21.62 0.48 -12.82
C THR A 154 23.07 0.64 -12.40
N ALA A 155 23.84 -0.45 -12.45
CA ALA A 155 25.26 -0.44 -12.17
C ALA A 155 26.08 -0.54 -13.46
N THR A 156 27.13 0.27 -13.56
CA THR A 156 28.17 0.10 -14.58
C THR A 156 29.44 -0.38 -13.89
N ALA A 157 29.92 -1.55 -14.25
CA ALA A 157 31.12 -2.14 -13.65
C ALA A 157 32.10 -2.59 -14.74
N SER A 158 33.39 -2.34 -14.52
CA SER A 158 34.47 -2.78 -15.41
C SER A 158 35.73 -3.09 -14.63
N ASP A 159 36.56 -3.95 -15.18
CA ASP A 159 37.77 -4.47 -14.54
C ASP A 159 38.82 -4.81 -15.62
N ASN A 160 40.10 -4.91 -15.25
CA ASN A 160 41.18 -5.26 -16.18
C ASN A 160 41.12 -6.71 -16.69
N VAL A 161 40.51 -7.62 -15.93
CA VAL A 161 40.29 -9.02 -16.36
C VAL A 161 38.81 -9.27 -16.63
N GLY A 162 37.91 -8.79 -15.75
CA GLY A 162 36.47 -8.85 -15.99
C GLY A 162 35.64 -8.95 -14.71
N VAL A 163 34.39 -8.49 -14.80
CA VAL A 163 33.41 -8.56 -13.71
C VAL A 163 32.59 -9.84 -13.86
N THR A 164 32.51 -10.64 -12.80
CA THR A 164 31.75 -11.90 -12.76
C THR A 164 30.31 -11.73 -12.31
N LYS A 165 30.07 -10.79 -11.38
CA LYS A 165 28.73 -10.46 -10.88
C LYS A 165 28.68 -9.08 -10.22
N VAL A 166 27.48 -8.53 -10.16
CA VAL A 166 27.13 -7.38 -9.33
C VAL A 166 25.99 -7.77 -8.39
N GLU A 167 26.16 -7.50 -7.10
CA GLU A 167 25.13 -7.67 -6.08
C GLU A 167 24.56 -6.31 -5.68
N PHE A 168 23.23 -6.18 -5.68
CA PHE A 168 22.52 -4.97 -5.30
C PHE A 168 21.93 -5.10 -3.90
N TYR A 169 22.07 -4.06 -3.09
CA TYR A 169 21.64 -4.05 -1.70
C TYR A 169 20.82 -2.79 -1.37
N GLN A 170 19.89 -2.94 -0.44
CA GLN A 170 19.26 -1.85 0.31
C GLN A 170 19.71 -1.96 1.77
N GLY A 171 20.49 -0.99 2.25
CA GLY A 171 21.21 -1.16 3.52
C GLY A 171 22.07 -2.42 3.53
N THR A 172 21.76 -3.38 4.41
CA THR A 172 22.42 -4.70 4.49
C THR A 172 21.67 -5.81 3.77
N ARG A 173 20.46 -5.55 3.25
CA ARG A 173 19.60 -6.55 2.61
C ARG A 173 19.96 -6.71 1.13
N LEU A 174 20.33 -7.92 0.73
CA LEU A 174 20.53 -8.26 -0.68
C LEU A 174 19.18 -8.20 -1.42
N LEU A 175 19.13 -7.44 -2.51
CA LEU A 175 17.98 -7.33 -3.41
C LEU A 175 18.08 -8.38 -4.52
N SER A 176 19.22 -8.42 -5.21
CA SER A 176 19.48 -9.35 -6.32
C SER A 176 20.98 -9.49 -6.60
N THR A 177 21.34 -10.54 -7.34
CA THR A 177 22.64 -10.75 -7.96
C THR A 177 22.45 -10.81 -9.46
N ASP A 178 23.20 -10.01 -10.21
CA ASP A 178 23.17 -9.97 -11.67
C ASP A 178 24.55 -10.33 -12.23
N THR A 179 24.59 -11.31 -13.13
CA THR A 179 25.82 -11.84 -13.75
C THR A 179 26.01 -11.37 -15.18
N THR A 180 25.06 -10.61 -15.75
CA THR A 180 25.08 -10.24 -17.17
C THR A 180 24.82 -8.75 -17.35
N ALA A 181 25.73 -8.03 -18.00
CA ALA A 181 25.52 -6.62 -18.32
C ALA A 181 24.39 -6.44 -19.36
N PRO A 182 23.53 -5.40 -19.26
CA PRO A 182 23.56 -4.32 -18.27
C PRO A 182 23.08 -4.76 -16.88
N PHE A 183 23.88 -4.48 -15.84
CA PHE A 183 23.58 -4.91 -14.49
C PHE A 183 22.45 -4.06 -13.89
N THR A 184 21.33 -4.71 -13.54
CA THR A 184 20.15 -4.01 -13.04
C THR A 184 19.48 -4.70 -11.86
N ALA A 185 18.79 -3.90 -11.05
CA ALA A 185 17.89 -4.38 -10.01
C ALA A 185 16.67 -3.46 -9.89
N SER A 186 15.60 -3.97 -9.30
CA SER A 186 14.40 -3.18 -9.01
C SER A 186 13.94 -3.42 -7.58
N GLU A 187 13.62 -2.35 -6.86
CA GLU A 187 12.97 -2.42 -5.55
C GLU A 187 11.63 -1.70 -5.60
N ALA A 188 10.57 -2.37 -5.15
CA ALA A 188 9.29 -1.72 -4.89
C ALA A 188 9.37 -0.89 -3.61
N VAL A 189 8.96 0.37 -3.69
CA VAL A 189 8.90 1.30 -2.56
C VAL A 189 7.47 1.78 -2.34
N ILE A 190 7.06 1.77 -1.07
CA ILE A 190 5.75 2.23 -0.59
C ILE A 190 5.93 3.34 0.45
N SER A 191 4.83 3.94 0.94
CA SER A 191 4.88 5.03 1.92
C SER A 191 5.58 4.66 3.24
N ALA A 192 5.52 3.39 3.65
CA ALA A 192 6.31 2.87 4.79
C ALA A 192 7.83 2.99 4.57
N ASN A 193 8.25 3.14 3.31
CA ASN A 193 9.64 3.37 2.94
C ASN A 193 10.02 4.86 2.89
N ASN A 194 9.22 5.79 3.41
CA ASN A 194 9.60 7.22 3.45
C ASN A 194 10.94 7.47 4.14
N GLY A 195 11.60 8.55 3.72
CA GLY A 195 12.95 8.94 4.14
C GLY A 195 14.02 8.63 3.10
N SER A 196 15.28 8.84 3.49
CA SER A 196 16.45 8.55 2.66
C SER A 196 16.69 7.05 2.61
N ARG A 197 16.76 6.48 1.39
CA ARG A 197 17.06 5.07 1.15
C ARG A 197 18.45 4.95 0.52
N SER A 198 19.34 4.24 1.19
CA SER A 198 20.68 3.97 0.72
C SER A 198 20.74 2.62 -0.01
N TYR A 199 21.17 2.68 -1.26
CA TYR A 199 21.41 1.52 -2.11
C TYR A 199 22.89 1.37 -2.36
N SER A 200 23.35 0.13 -2.53
CA SER A 200 24.72 -0.14 -2.95
C SER A 200 24.80 -1.27 -3.97
N ALA A 201 25.75 -1.15 -4.89
CA ALA A 201 26.11 -2.18 -5.86
C ALA A 201 27.53 -2.63 -5.58
N LYS A 202 27.72 -3.92 -5.35
CA LYS A 202 29.03 -4.54 -5.11
C LYS A 202 29.42 -5.39 -6.30
N ALA A 203 30.43 -4.96 -7.04
CA ALA A 203 30.99 -5.70 -8.16
C ALA A 203 32.07 -6.67 -7.68
N PHE A 204 32.12 -7.84 -8.31
CA PHE A 204 33.09 -8.92 -8.05
C PHE A 204 33.79 -9.27 -9.36
N ASP A 205 35.09 -9.47 -9.31
CA ASP A 205 35.85 -10.09 -10.41
C ASP A 205 35.99 -11.61 -10.19
N ALA A 206 36.80 -12.27 -11.00
CA ALA A 206 37.09 -13.71 -10.86
C ALA A 206 38.14 -14.02 -9.78
N ALA A 207 38.92 -13.02 -9.35
CA ALA A 207 39.94 -13.13 -8.30
C ALA A 207 39.39 -12.82 -6.89
N SER A 208 38.08 -12.57 -6.78
CA SER A 208 37.37 -12.17 -5.56
C SER A 208 37.73 -10.78 -5.04
N ASN A 209 38.34 -9.90 -5.85
CA ASN A 209 38.39 -8.49 -5.49
C ASN A 209 37.00 -7.88 -5.64
N THR A 210 36.71 -6.89 -4.80
CA THR A 210 35.40 -6.27 -4.79
C THR A 210 35.49 -4.77 -4.61
N LYS A 211 34.52 -4.08 -5.20
CA LYS A 211 34.31 -2.65 -4.99
C LYS A 211 32.82 -2.39 -4.84
N THR A 212 32.49 -1.37 -4.05
CA THR A 212 31.10 -0.98 -3.79
C THR A 212 30.90 0.48 -4.19
N ALA A 213 29.82 0.74 -4.91
CA ALA A 213 29.28 2.08 -5.14
C ALA A 213 27.94 2.22 -4.42
N ALA A 214 27.58 3.45 -4.05
CA ALA A 214 26.32 3.75 -3.39
C ALA A 214 25.53 4.81 -4.16
N ALA A 215 24.21 4.72 -4.06
CA ALA A 215 23.27 5.73 -4.52
C ALA A 215 22.22 5.94 -3.44
N THR A 216 21.66 7.15 -3.38
CA THR A 216 20.59 7.47 -2.44
C THR A 216 19.35 7.85 -3.20
N VAL A 217 18.21 7.32 -2.79
CA VAL A 217 16.89 7.74 -3.26
C VAL A 217 16.12 8.37 -2.12
N THR A 218 15.49 9.51 -2.39
CA THR A 218 14.57 10.11 -1.43
C THR A 218 13.17 9.57 -1.67
N VAL A 219 12.62 8.83 -0.71
CA VAL A 219 11.23 8.40 -0.76
C VAL A 219 10.40 9.41 0.05
N SER A 220 9.53 10.13 -0.66
CA SER A 220 8.61 11.12 -0.13
C SER A 220 7.21 10.84 -0.69
N ILE A 221 6.80 9.58 -0.59
CA ILE A 221 5.45 9.17 -0.96
C ILE A 221 4.53 9.77 0.10
N GLY A 222 3.54 10.54 -0.33
CA GLY A 222 2.54 11.07 0.60
C GLY A 222 1.92 9.91 1.38
N SER A 223 2.33 9.73 2.64
CA SER A 223 1.44 9.12 3.60
C SER A 223 0.29 10.09 3.67
N THR A 224 -0.94 9.65 3.35
CA THR A 224 -2.09 10.30 3.97
C THR A 224 -1.69 10.40 5.45
N PRO A 225 -1.57 11.62 6.01
CA PRO A 225 -1.29 11.72 7.43
C PRO A 225 -2.30 10.79 8.11
N PRO A 226 -1.91 10.00 9.14
CA PRO A 226 -2.90 9.66 10.14
C PRO A 226 -3.59 11.00 10.44
N PRO A 227 -4.94 11.10 10.40
CA PRO A 227 -5.60 12.35 10.73
C PRO A 227 -4.90 12.86 11.98
N SER A 228 -4.32 14.06 11.93
CA SER A 228 -3.61 14.59 13.08
C SER A 228 -4.62 14.46 14.21
N THR A 229 -4.37 13.56 15.16
CA THR A 229 -5.41 13.05 16.04
C THR A 229 -5.98 14.15 16.93
N ASN A 230 -5.42 15.37 16.86
CA ASN A 230 -5.82 16.58 17.57
C ASN A 230 -6.49 17.68 16.71
N LYS A 231 -6.66 17.53 15.39
CA LYS A 231 -7.41 18.52 14.59
C LYS A 231 -8.79 18.00 14.27
N ALA A 232 -9.77 18.90 14.36
CA ALA A 232 -11.12 18.60 13.96
C ALA A 232 -11.19 18.31 12.45
N ILE A 233 -12.09 17.40 12.08
CA ILE A 233 -12.35 17.06 10.67
C ILE A 233 -13.49 17.91 10.11
N TYR A 234 -13.47 18.13 8.80
CA TYR A 234 -14.62 18.65 8.07
C TYR A 234 -14.84 17.86 6.80
N VAL A 235 -15.95 17.10 6.81
CA VAL A 235 -16.32 16.17 5.75
C VAL A 235 -17.31 16.85 4.81
N GLY A 236 -17.05 16.82 3.51
CA GLY A 236 -18.03 17.22 2.50
C GLY A 236 -18.52 16.01 1.72
N TYR A 237 -19.83 15.79 1.65
CA TYR A 237 -20.38 14.87 0.65
C TYR A 237 -20.40 15.59 -0.70
N ALA A 238 -19.71 15.05 -1.70
CA ALA A 238 -19.59 15.59 -3.04
C ALA A 238 -20.50 14.80 -3.97
N GLY A 239 -21.72 15.30 -4.15
CA GLY A 239 -22.68 14.75 -5.09
C GLY A 239 -22.11 14.74 -6.51
N THR A 240 -22.06 13.54 -7.11
CA THR A 240 -21.54 13.34 -8.46
C THR A 240 -22.57 13.68 -9.54
N TRP A 241 -23.82 13.92 -9.19
CA TRP A 241 -24.83 14.40 -10.14
C TRP A 241 -24.73 15.92 -10.36
N GLN A 242 -25.02 16.36 -11.59
CA GLN A 242 -24.94 17.76 -12.02
C GLN A 242 -23.55 18.41 -11.81
N THR A 243 -22.51 17.60 -11.65
CA THR A 243 -21.12 18.01 -11.50
C THR A 243 -20.26 17.33 -12.55
N SER A 244 -19.20 17.99 -12.99
CA SER A 244 -18.21 17.43 -13.91
C SER A 244 -17.03 16.88 -13.11
N VAL A 245 -16.33 15.88 -13.65
CA VAL A 245 -15.04 15.46 -13.05
C VAL A 245 -14.05 16.62 -12.95
N SER A 246 -14.17 17.65 -13.80
CA SER A 246 -13.36 18.87 -13.76
C SER A 246 -13.68 19.80 -12.59
N ASP A 247 -14.80 19.60 -11.90
CA ASP A 247 -15.16 20.37 -10.72
C ASP A 247 -14.43 19.88 -9.47
N LEU A 248 -13.97 18.64 -9.45
CA LEU A 248 -13.29 18.00 -8.32
C LEU A 248 -11.79 18.36 -8.24
N THR A 249 -11.42 19.62 -8.50
CA THR A 249 -10.02 20.06 -8.46
C THR A 249 -9.66 20.70 -7.13
N THR A 250 -8.36 20.77 -6.84
CA THR A 250 -7.85 21.50 -5.66
C THR A 250 -8.17 23.00 -5.69
N GLY A 251 -8.41 23.59 -6.87
CA GLY A 251 -8.84 24.99 -6.98
C GLY A 251 -10.30 25.20 -6.56
N ASN A 252 -11.16 24.19 -6.79
CA ASN A 252 -12.59 24.29 -6.55
C ASN A 252 -13.02 23.74 -5.19
N ILE A 253 -12.19 22.91 -4.56
CA ILE A 253 -12.42 22.37 -3.22
C ILE A 253 -11.58 23.15 -2.21
N PRO A 254 -12.19 23.90 -1.28
CA PRO A 254 -11.46 24.59 -0.22
C PRO A 254 -10.57 23.65 0.62
N PRO A 255 -9.37 24.09 1.05
CA PRO A 255 -8.42 23.26 1.78
C PRO A 255 -8.87 22.93 3.21
N TYR A 256 -9.96 23.53 3.70
CA TYR A 256 -10.57 23.18 4.98
C TYR A 256 -11.45 21.93 4.93
N TYR A 257 -11.78 21.39 3.74
CA TYR A 257 -12.33 20.04 3.65
C TYR A 257 -11.19 19.04 3.88
N THR A 258 -11.18 18.40 5.04
CA THR A 258 -10.22 17.34 5.37
C THR A 258 -10.56 16.06 4.64
N ASP A 259 -11.85 15.88 4.33
CA ASP A 259 -12.42 14.67 3.76
C ASP A 259 -13.51 15.03 2.75
N LEU A 260 -13.52 14.31 1.62
CA LEU A 260 -14.59 14.36 0.63
C LEU A 260 -15.13 12.96 0.36
N ASN A 261 -16.44 12.79 0.49
CA ASN A 261 -17.15 11.56 0.16
C ASN A 261 -17.76 11.71 -1.24
N LEU A 262 -17.30 10.95 -2.24
CA LEU A 262 -17.86 10.97 -3.59
C LEU A 262 -19.16 10.16 -3.61
N SER A 263 -20.27 10.85 -3.84
CA SER A 263 -21.62 10.30 -3.70
C SER A 263 -22.35 10.18 -5.04
N PHE A 264 -22.83 9.03 -5.49
CA PHE A 264 -22.74 7.73 -4.84
C PHE A 264 -22.20 6.67 -5.79
N ALA A 265 -21.43 5.74 -5.22
CA ALA A 265 -21.19 4.45 -5.82
C ALA A 265 -22.37 3.52 -5.51
N ARG A 266 -22.66 2.61 -6.43
CA ARG A 266 -23.76 1.65 -6.28
C ARG A 266 -23.33 0.45 -5.41
N PRO A 267 -24.17 -0.02 -4.47
CA PRO A 267 -23.84 -1.19 -3.64
C PRO A 267 -23.59 -2.47 -4.43
N ASP A 268 -24.35 -2.68 -5.50
CA ASP A 268 -24.29 -3.84 -6.41
C ASP A 268 -23.33 -3.62 -7.59
N THR A 269 -22.28 -2.82 -7.40
CA THR A 269 -21.36 -2.47 -8.48
C THR A 269 -20.84 -3.70 -9.22
N THR A 270 -20.76 -3.59 -10.54
CA THR A 270 -20.18 -4.61 -11.42
C THR A 270 -18.71 -4.31 -11.74
N TYR A 271 -18.09 -3.38 -11.01
CA TYR A 271 -16.72 -2.94 -11.22
C TYR A 271 -15.74 -4.12 -11.22
N VAL A 272 -14.85 -4.10 -12.21
CA VAL A 272 -13.76 -5.07 -12.37
C VAL A 272 -12.44 -4.33 -12.21
N LYS A 273 -11.54 -4.86 -11.38
CA LYS A 273 -10.21 -4.28 -11.17
C LYS A 273 -9.47 -4.07 -12.50
N GLY A 274 -8.88 -2.90 -12.68
CA GLY A 274 -8.19 -2.45 -13.88
C GLY A 274 -9.11 -1.94 -15.00
N SER A 275 -10.44 -1.96 -14.83
CA SER A 275 -11.36 -1.49 -15.88
C SER A 275 -11.44 0.03 -15.97
N TYR A 276 -11.24 0.74 -14.85
CA TYR A 276 -11.43 2.19 -14.73
C TYR A 276 -12.82 2.68 -15.19
N ALA A 277 -13.82 1.79 -15.18
CA ALA A 277 -15.20 2.09 -15.52
C ALA A 277 -15.93 2.73 -14.32
N PHE A 278 -15.65 4.02 -14.09
CA PHE A 278 -16.23 4.80 -12.99
C PHE A 278 -17.62 5.36 -13.27
N ASP A 279 -18.20 5.06 -14.44
CA ASP A 279 -19.48 5.61 -14.86
C ASP A 279 -20.69 5.06 -14.07
N GLN A 280 -21.84 5.69 -14.30
CA GLN A 280 -23.10 5.42 -13.62
C GLN A 280 -23.58 3.97 -13.78
N ALA A 281 -23.30 3.31 -14.90
CA ALA A 281 -23.78 1.93 -15.11
C ALA A 281 -22.96 0.93 -14.29
N VAL A 282 -21.65 1.17 -14.15
CA VAL A 282 -20.73 0.22 -13.50
C VAL A 282 -20.45 0.59 -12.05
N ALA A 283 -19.88 1.77 -11.79
CA ALA A 283 -19.52 2.22 -10.45
C ALA A 283 -20.66 2.96 -9.75
N GLY A 284 -21.54 3.62 -10.50
CA GLY A 284 -22.68 4.38 -9.97
C GLY A 284 -22.50 5.90 -9.99
N PHE A 285 -21.30 6.42 -10.25
CA PHE A 285 -21.09 7.87 -10.25
C PHE A 285 -21.79 8.57 -11.43
N GLU A 286 -22.45 9.68 -11.11
CA GLU A 286 -23.36 10.37 -12.02
C GLU A 286 -22.78 11.67 -12.59
N PHE A 287 -21.45 11.77 -12.64
CA PHE A 287 -20.78 12.93 -13.23
C PHE A 287 -21.28 13.16 -14.65
N ALA A 288 -21.44 14.42 -15.03
CA ALA A 288 -22.20 14.81 -16.21
C ALA A 288 -21.64 14.25 -17.53
N GLU A 289 -20.37 13.87 -17.55
CA GLU A 289 -19.66 13.33 -18.70
C GLU A 289 -20.44 12.24 -19.46
N GLY A 290 -20.37 12.32 -20.79
CA GLY A 290 -20.85 11.30 -21.71
C GLY A 290 -22.36 11.26 -21.93
N ALA A 291 -23.16 12.02 -21.18
CA ALA A 291 -24.59 12.14 -21.43
C ALA A 291 -24.90 13.22 -22.46
N SER A 292 -25.81 12.89 -23.38
CA SER A 292 -26.30 13.80 -24.42
C SER A 292 -27.59 14.52 -24.06
N THR A 293 -28.21 14.15 -22.94
CA THR A 293 -29.42 14.78 -22.40
C THR A 293 -29.33 14.85 -20.87
N PRO A 294 -30.14 15.69 -20.20
CA PRO A 294 -30.15 15.78 -18.74
C PRO A 294 -30.44 14.44 -18.02
N ASN A 295 -31.14 13.51 -18.68
CA ASN A 295 -31.45 12.18 -18.14
C ASN A 295 -30.68 11.07 -18.86
N GLY A 296 -29.69 11.43 -19.68
CA GLY A 296 -28.88 10.48 -20.43
C GLY A 296 -27.96 9.69 -19.52
N GLN A 297 -27.62 8.48 -19.96
CA GLN A 297 -26.64 7.64 -19.27
C GLN A 297 -25.31 8.39 -19.16
N ARG A 298 -24.82 8.54 -17.93
CA ARG A 298 -23.49 9.11 -17.68
C ARG A 298 -22.43 8.07 -18.02
N LYS A 299 -21.43 8.47 -18.80
CA LYS A 299 -20.38 7.59 -19.35
C LYS A 299 -19.03 8.28 -19.40
N PHE A 300 -17.99 7.50 -19.10
CA PHE A 300 -16.64 8.00 -19.03
C PHE A 300 -15.84 7.51 -20.23
N THR A 301 -15.13 8.42 -20.89
CA THR A 301 -13.98 8.04 -21.72
C THR A 301 -12.81 7.64 -20.83
N ALA A 302 -11.85 6.90 -21.38
CA ALA A 302 -10.61 6.56 -20.66
C ALA A 302 -9.86 7.80 -20.16
N ALA A 303 -9.88 8.89 -20.95
CA ALA A 303 -9.28 10.17 -20.55
C ALA A 303 -10.00 10.79 -19.34
N GLN A 304 -11.35 10.77 -19.32
CA GLN A 304 -12.13 11.28 -18.18
C GLN A 304 -11.95 10.43 -16.92
N ALA A 305 -11.87 9.11 -17.06
CA ALA A 305 -11.53 8.21 -15.95
C ALA A 305 -10.14 8.54 -15.38
N GLN A 306 -9.15 8.79 -16.24
CA GLN A 306 -7.83 9.24 -15.82
C GLN A 306 -7.88 10.62 -15.15
N THR A 307 -8.66 11.57 -15.67
CA THR A 307 -8.83 12.89 -15.05
C THR A 307 -9.40 12.79 -13.65
N LEU A 308 -10.44 11.98 -13.43
CA LEU A 308 -11.02 11.77 -12.11
C LEU A 308 -9.96 11.25 -11.13
N ARG A 309 -9.19 10.23 -11.51
CA ARG A 309 -8.10 9.68 -10.69
C ARG A 309 -7.02 10.71 -10.38
N SER A 310 -6.62 11.51 -11.38
CA SER A 310 -5.64 12.59 -11.21
C SER A 310 -6.14 13.65 -10.22
N ASN A 311 -7.42 13.99 -10.28
CA ASN A 311 -8.07 14.94 -9.37
C ASN A 311 -8.11 14.40 -7.93
N VAL A 312 -8.50 13.13 -7.75
CA VAL A 312 -8.44 12.43 -6.46
C VAL A 312 -7.01 12.42 -5.90
N ALA A 313 -6.02 12.10 -6.73
CA ALA A 313 -4.61 12.09 -6.33
C ALA A 313 -4.12 13.50 -5.92
N ALA A 314 -4.53 14.55 -6.65
CA ALA A 314 -4.16 15.92 -6.33
C ALA A 314 -4.77 16.40 -5.00
N LEU A 315 -6.03 16.06 -4.73
CA LEU A 315 -6.68 16.35 -3.43
C LEU A 315 -5.97 15.65 -2.29
N LYS A 316 -5.64 14.36 -2.46
CA LYS A 316 -4.89 13.57 -1.46
C LYS A 316 -3.49 14.13 -1.22
N ALA A 317 -2.78 14.53 -2.29
CA ALA A 317 -1.45 15.14 -2.17
C ALA A 317 -1.48 16.47 -1.39
N ARG A 318 -2.59 17.21 -1.45
CA ARG A 318 -2.82 18.42 -0.64
C ARG A 318 -3.23 18.12 0.81
N GLY A 319 -3.59 16.88 1.13
CA GLY A 319 -4.04 16.46 2.45
C GLY A 319 -5.56 16.35 2.63
N THR A 320 -6.35 16.48 1.55
CA THR A 320 -7.79 16.16 1.56
C THR A 320 -7.97 14.68 1.22
N ARG A 321 -8.45 13.87 2.17
CA ARG A 321 -8.80 12.46 1.90
C ARG A 321 -10.04 12.41 1.01
N VAL A 322 -10.06 11.48 0.07
CA VAL A 322 -11.23 11.24 -0.79
C VAL A 322 -11.73 9.83 -0.56
N TRP A 323 -13.02 9.66 -0.36
CA TRP A 323 -13.71 8.42 -0.06
C TRP A 323 -14.71 8.10 -1.17
N ILE A 324 -14.97 6.83 -1.42
CA ILE A 324 -16.18 6.44 -2.17
C ILE A 324 -17.32 6.30 -1.18
N SER A 325 -18.45 6.96 -1.41
CA SER A 325 -19.66 6.75 -0.61
C SER A 325 -20.59 5.81 -1.36
N VAL A 326 -20.83 4.64 -0.79
CA VAL A 326 -21.62 3.56 -1.38
C VAL A 326 -23.02 3.61 -0.79
N GLY A 327 -24.03 3.83 -1.64
CA GLY A 327 -25.43 3.85 -1.23
C GLY A 327 -26.12 5.21 -1.36
N GLY A 328 -26.55 5.75 -0.23
CA GLY A 328 -27.49 6.86 -0.17
C GLY A 328 -28.95 6.39 -0.25
N TRP A 329 -29.88 7.31 0.00
CA TRP A 329 -31.32 7.04 0.09
C TRP A 329 -31.87 6.16 -1.04
N ALA A 330 -31.61 6.51 -2.30
CA ALA A 330 -32.20 5.84 -3.47
C ALA A 330 -31.79 4.37 -3.59
N TYR A 331 -30.50 4.05 -3.44
CA TYR A 331 -30.04 2.66 -3.44
C TYR A 331 -30.49 1.89 -2.21
N SER A 332 -30.73 2.58 -1.09
CA SER A 332 -31.16 1.98 0.16
C SER A 332 -32.64 1.58 0.21
N GLN A 333 -33.46 2.18 -0.67
CA GLN A 333 -34.85 1.75 -0.88
C GLN A 333 -34.99 0.70 -2.00
N GLY A 334 -33.94 0.51 -2.80
CA GLY A 334 -33.93 -0.48 -3.88
C GLY A 334 -33.40 -1.85 -3.47
N SER A 335 -33.09 -2.70 -4.45
CA SER A 335 -32.59 -4.07 -4.23
C SER A 335 -31.05 -4.18 -4.23
N GLN A 336 -30.33 -3.08 -4.44
CA GLN A 336 -28.89 -3.08 -4.71
C GLN A 336 -28.08 -3.64 -3.52
N TRP A 337 -28.47 -3.33 -2.28
CA TRP A 337 -27.77 -3.83 -1.09
C TRP A 337 -27.82 -5.35 -0.95
N ALA A 338 -28.87 -6.02 -1.48
CA ALA A 338 -28.95 -7.48 -1.46
C ALA A 338 -27.85 -8.15 -2.31
N SER A 339 -27.24 -7.40 -3.23
CA SER A 339 -26.14 -7.86 -4.09
C SER A 339 -24.80 -7.18 -3.76
N PHE A 340 -24.66 -6.60 -2.55
CA PHE A 340 -23.42 -5.98 -2.12
C PHE A 340 -22.22 -6.93 -2.24
N ASN A 341 -21.12 -6.42 -2.79
CA ASN A 341 -19.89 -7.19 -2.98
C ASN A 341 -18.67 -6.40 -2.52
N ALA A 342 -18.14 -6.75 -1.35
CA ALA A 342 -16.97 -6.11 -0.75
C ALA A 342 -15.76 -6.07 -1.70
N LYS A 343 -15.45 -7.19 -2.37
CA LYS A 343 -14.33 -7.26 -3.32
C LYS A 343 -14.41 -6.21 -4.42
N ARG A 344 -15.58 -6.03 -5.04
CA ARG A 344 -15.76 -5.07 -6.14
C ARG A 344 -15.71 -3.63 -5.66
N VAL A 345 -16.26 -3.36 -4.48
CA VAL A 345 -16.19 -2.04 -3.84
C VAL A 345 -14.74 -1.69 -3.49
N VAL A 346 -13.97 -2.64 -2.94
CA VAL A 346 -12.54 -2.45 -2.68
C VAL A 346 -11.74 -2.29 -3.98
N ASP A 347 -12.05 -3.06 -5.03
CA ASP A 347 -11.42 -2.89 -6.35
C ASP A 347 -11.67 -1.48 -6.91
N LEU A 348 -12.90 -0.97 -6.80
CA LEU A 348 -13.27 0.39 -7.19
C LEU A 348 -12.50 1.44 -6.38
N ALA A 349 -12.46 1.30 -5.06
CA ALA A 349 -11.76 2.22 -4.16
C ALA A 349 -10.26 2.30 -4.48
N GLU A 350 -9.62 1.15 -4.67
CA GLU A 350 -8.18 1.04 -4.97
C GLU A 350 -7.84 1.67 -6.33
N ASP A 351 -8.59 1.33 -7.38
CA ASP A 351 -8.30 1.84 -8.72
C ASP A 351 -8.58 3.35 -8.84
N LEU A 352 -9.60 3.84 -8.15
CA LEU A 352 -9.86 5.29 -8.04
C LEU A 352 -8.75 6.01 -7.27
N GLY A 353 -8.07 5.29 -6.37
CA GLY A 353 -7.08 5.86 -5.46
C GLY A 353 -7.71 6.52 -4.23
N ALA A 354 -8.87 6.04 -3.79
CA ALA A 354 -9.56 6.52 -2.60
C ALA A 354 -8.74 6.29 -1.31
N SER A 355 -9.17 6.90 -0.22
CA SER A 355 -8.60 6.75 1.13
C SER A 355 -9.42 5.79 1.98
N GLY A 356 -10.68 5.60 1.60
CA GLY A 356 -11.58 4.68 2.27
C GLY A 356 -12.92 4.55 1.55
N VAL A 357 -13.77 3.72 2.15
CA VAL A 357 -15.13 3.43 1.71
C VAL A 357 -16.07 3.90 2.81
N ASP A 358 -17.02 4.75 2.44
CA ASP A 358 -18.12 5.18 3.28
C ASP A 358 -19.36 4.35 2.93
N ILE A 359 -19.95 3.70 3.93
CA ILE A 359 -21.19 2.93 3.79
C ILE A 359 -22.35 3.83 4.19
N ASP A 360 -23.04 4.35 3.18
CA ASP A 360 -24.23 5.18 3.35
C ASP A 360 -25.49 4.34 3.22
N TRP A 361 -25.67 3.45 4.21
CA TRP A 361 -26.79 2.51 4.28
C TRP A 361 -27.98 3.18 4.96
N GLU A 362 -28.89 3.70 4.14
CA GLU A 362 -30.11 4.41 4.56
C GLU A 362 -31.35 3.52 4.43
N SER A 363 -31.26 2.25 4.85
CA SER A 363 -32.40 1.34 4.69
C SER A 363 -33.50 1.63 5.72
N SER A 364 -34.71 1.91 5.22
CA SER A 364 -35.90 2.12 6.04
C SER A 364 -36.55 0.80 6.48
N GLY A 365 -37.57 0.87 7.35
CA GLY A 365 -38.38 -0.29 7.73
C GLY A 365 -37.70 -1.28 8.68
N SER A 366 -36.61 -0.88 9.34
CA SER A 366 -36.04 -1.64 10.44
C SER A 366 -36.97 -1.59 11.67
N SER A 367 -37.12 -2.71 12.37
CA SER A 367 -37.90 -2.80 13.61
C SER A 367 -37.00 -3.23 14.75
N CYS A 368 -36.88 -2.39 15.77
CA CYS A 368 -36.04 -2.61 16.94
C CYS A 368 -36.90 -2.96 18.16
N ASN A 369 -36.46 -3.92 18.97
CA ASN A 369 -37.24 -4.43 20.11
C ASN A 369 -37.22 -3.51 21.35
N LYS A 370 -36.37 -2.46 21.34
CA LYS A 370 -36.22 -1.44 22.39
C LYS A 370 -35.95 -2.01 23.79
N LEU A 371 -35.35 -3.21 23.84
CA LEU A 371 -34.96 -3.85 25.09
C LEU A 371 -33.64 -3.27 25.63
N ALA A 372 -33.22 -3.77 26.79
CA ALA A 372 -31.95 -3.39 27.39
C ALA A 372 -30.78 -3.90 26.53
N ASP A 373 -29.61 -3.29 26.69
CA ASP A 373 -28.40 -3.53 25.90
C ASP A 373 -28.11 -5.00 25.56
N ALA A 374 -28.21 -5.90 26.54
CA ALA A 374 -27.94 -7.33 26.37
C ALA A 374 -28.91 -8.03 25.39
N GLN A 375 -30.13 -7.52 25.26
CA GLN A 375 -31.21 -8.10 24.46
C GLN A 375 -31.61 -7.21 23.28
N PHE A 376 -31.06 -5.99 23.17
CA PHE A 376 -31.39 -5.06 22.12
C PHE A 376 -30.99 -5.62 20.75
N SER A 377 -31.92 -5.61 19.81
CA SER A 377 -31.71 -5.97 18.41
C SER A 377 -32.72 -5.29 17.49
N CYS A 378 -32.33 -5.14 16.23
CA CYS A 378 -33.15 -4.68 15.13
C CYS A 378 -33.21 -5.71 14.00
N SER A 379 -34.32 -5.74 13.25
CA SER A 379 -34.58 -6.74 12.20
C SER A 379 -33.53 -6.75 11.07
N LYS A 380 -32.85 -5.62 10.83
CA LYS A 380 -31.83 -5.46 9.78
C LYS A 380 -30.39 -5.42 10.28
N ASP A 381 -30.14 -5.65 11.58
CA ASP A 381 -28.78 -5.63 12.14
C ASP A 381 -27.80 -6.54 11.38
N ALA A 382 -28.28 -7.72 10.98
CA ALA A 382 -27.45 -8.70 10.28
C ALA A 382 -26.96 -8.22 8.92
N GLU A 383 -27.77 -7.46 8.19
CA GLU A 383 -27.47 -6.96 6.84
C GLU A 383 -26.28 -6.00 6.88
N ILE A 384 -26.40 -4.91 7.64
CA ILE A 384 -25.35 -3.90 7.77
C ILE A 384 -24.10 -4.44 8.48
N LYS A 385 -24.24 -5.33 9.48
CA LYS A 385 -23.09 -6.00 10.08
C LYS A 385 -22.34 -6.86 9.06
N ASN A 386 -23.04 -7.56 8.17
CA ASN A 386 -22.41 -8.36 7.13
C ASN A 386 -21.68 -7.48 6.11
N ILE A 387 -22.27 -6.34 5.70
CA ILE A 387 -21.63 -5.36 4.82
C ILE A 387 -20.28 -4.90 5.41
N ILE A 388 -20.27 -4.44 6.66
CA ILE A 388 -19.05 -3.96 7.33
C ILE A 388 -18.04 -5.08 7.54
N ASN A 389 -18.47 -6.27 7.99
CA ASN A 389 -17.55 -7.38 8.23
C ASN A 389 -16.90 -7.90 6.95
N THR A 390 -17.65 -8.00 5.85
CA THR A 390 -17.09 -8.47 4.57
C THR A 390 -16.15 -7.44 3.96
N LEU A 391 -16.45 -6.14 4.10
CA LEU A 391 -15.58 -5.05 3.68
C LEU A 391 -14.25 -5.04 4.45
N ASP A 392 -14.32 -5.08 5.78
CA ASP A 392 -13.16 -5.15 6.69
C ASP A 392 -12.30 -6.39 6.41
N ALA A 393 -12.92 -7.56 6.25
CA ALA A 393 -12.21 -8.79 5.94
C ALA A 393 -11.48 -8.73 4.58
N GLU A 394 -12.10 -8.15 3.56
CA GLU A 394 -11.50 -8.00 2.23
C GLU A 394 -10.30 -7.04 2.25
N ILE A 395 -10.42 -5.91 2.97
CA ILE A 395 -9.33 -4.94 3.15
C ILE A 395 -8.16 -5.59 3.90
N ALA A 396 -8.45 -6.28 5.00
CA ALA A 396 -7.45 -6.96 5.81
C ALA A 396 -6.75 -8.09 5.05
N ALA A 397 -7.49 -8.91 4.30
CA ALA A 397 -6.92 -10.02 3.51
C ALA A 397 -5.95 -9.54 2.43
N ARG A 398 -6.10 -8.30 1.95
CA ARG A 398 -5.22 -7.67 0.96
C ARG A 398 -4.10 -6.82 1.58
N GLY A 399 -4.06 -6.67 2.90
CA GLY A 399 -3.09 -5.82 3.60
C GLY A 399 -3.20 -4.34 3.23
N LEU A 400 -4.41 -3.85 2.94
CA LEU A 400 -4.66 -2.48 2.53
C LEU A 400 -4.83 -1.55 3.73
N ASN A 401 -4.53 -0.27 3.54
CA ASN A 401 -4.79 0.80 4.53
C ASN A 401 -6.12 1.53 4.28
N THR A 402 -6.98 0.95 3.45
CA THR A 402 -8.28 1.52 3.08
C THR A 402 -9.18 1.57 4.32
N GLN A 403 -9.69 2.75 4.62
CA GLN A 403 -10.51 2.98 5.82
C GLN A 403 -11.99 2.70 5.57
N ILE A 404 -12.77 2.50 6.64
CA ILE A 404 -14.22 2.33 6.60
C ILE A 404 -14.90 3.44 7.39
N SER A 405 -15.80 4.19 6.76
CA SER A 405 -16.76 5.04 7.47
C SER A 405 -18.19 4.58 7.24
N ILE A 406 -19.10 5.07 8.08
CA ILE A 406 -20.54 4.84 7.91
C ILE A 406 -21.30 6.15 8.00
N ALA A 407 -22.40 6.27 7.25
CA ALA A 407 -23.42 7.27 7.56
C ALA A 407 -24.25 6.78 8.76
N GLY A 408 -24.26 7.58 9.82
CA GLY A 408 -25.06 7.31 11.02
C GLY A 408 -26.41 8.00 10.92
N TRP A 409 -27.51 7.26 11.03
CA TRP A 409 -28.85 7.84 11.17
C TRP A 409 -28.94 8.81 12.36
N SER A 410 -29.68 9.91 12.20
CA SER A 410 -29.90 10.94 13.23
C SER A 410 -30.24 10.37 14.61
N THR A 411 -31.19 9.43 14.66
CA THR A 411 -31.63 8.71 15.87
C THR A 411 -31.10 7.28 15.94
N GLY A 412 -30.10 6.92 15.13
CA GLY A 412 -29.66 5.54 14.92
C GLY A 412 -29.11 4.84 16.16
N ALA A 413 -28.69 5.59 17.19
CA ALA A 413 -28.21 5.04 18.47
C ALA A 413 -29.18 5.25 19.65
N TYR A 414 -30.43 5.61 19.38
CA TYR A 414 -31.46 5.87 20.40
C TYR A 414 -32.18 4.58 20.86
N TYR A 415 -33.05 4.74 21.87
CA TYR A 415 -34.10 3.82 22.30
C TYR A 415 -33.64 2.48 22.87
N VAL A 416 -32.46 2.46 23.48
CA VAL A 416 -31.98 1.31 24.26
C VAL A 416 -32.36 1.49 25.73
N LYS A 417 -33.12 0.53 26.27
CA LYS A 417 -33.63 0.60 27.64
C LYS A 417 -32.50 0.67 28.67
N GLY A 418 -32.64 1.57 29.64
CA GLY A 418 -31.65 1.80 30.69
C GLY A 418 -30.53 2.77 30.31
N THR A 419 -30.48 3.25 29.06
CA THR A 419 -29.58 4.34 28.66
C THR A 419 -30.22 5.71 28.95
N PRO A 420 -29.44 6.81 28.96
CA PRO A 420 -29.98 8.17 28.96
C PRO A 420 -30.93 8.45 27.78
N TRP A 421 -30.79 7.68 26.69
CA TRP A 421 -31.49 7.85 25.42
C TRP A 421 -32.58 6.81 25.17
N GLU A 422 -33.11 6.21 26.25
CA GLU A 422 -34.27 5.30 26.20
C GLU A 422 -35.52 5.98 25.64
N GLU A 423 -36.40 5.21 25.00
CA GLU A 423 -37.67 5.73 24.50
C GLU A 423 -38.49 6.36 25.63
N GLY A 424 -38.99 7.58 25.40
CA GLY A 424 -39.70 8.37 26.40
C GLY A 424 -38.81 9.23 27.30
N LYS A 425 -37.47 9.06 27.26
CA LYS A 425 -36.50 10.01 27.85
C LYS A 425 -35.91 10.98 26.82
N VAL A 426 -35.91 10.57 25.56
CA VAL A 426 -35.62 11.39 24.36
C VAL A 426 -36.87 11.49 23.50
N GLN A 427 -36.84 12.34 22.47
CA GLN A 427 -37.99 12.63 21.59
C GLN A 427 -38.83 11.38 21.22
N TRP A 428 -40.15 11.55 21.20
CA TRP A 428 -41.13 10.53 20.85
C TRP A 428 -40.90 9.92 19.46
N GLY A 429 -40.46 8.66 19.42
CA GLY A 429 -40.62 7.72 18.31
C GLY A 429 -40.07 8.16 16.95
N SER A 430 -38.88 7.66 16.60
CA SER A 430 -38.35 7.71 15.23
C SER A 430 -38.36 6.29 14.64
N PRO A 431 -38.79 6.09 13.37
CA PRO A 431 -38.70 4.79 12.71
C PRO A 431 -37.24 4.33 12.49
N PHE A 432 -36.28 5.23 12.65
CA PHE A 432 -34.85 4.97 12.53
C PHE A 432 -34.17 4.85 13.91
N GLY A 433 -34.95 4.83 14.97
CA GLY A 433 -34.47 4.74 16.33
C GLY A 433 -33.73 3.44 16.64
N GLY A 434 -32.44 3.54 16.96
CA GLY A 434 -31.62 2.40 17.38
C GLY A 434 -31.11 1.51 16.24
N THR A 435 -31.41 1.83 14.97
CA THR A 435 -31.04 1.03 13.78
C THR A 435 -29.55 0.87 13.55
N MET A 436 -28.73 1.74 14.15
CA MET A 436 -27.28 1.73 14.06
C MET A 436 -26.60 1.28 15.35
N TYR A 437 -27.36 1.14 16.44
CA TYR A 437 -26.83 0.88 17.78
C TYR A 437 -25.93 -0.36 17.79
N ARG A 438 -26.41 -1.50 17.26
CA ARG A 438 -25.65 -2.76 17.27
C ARG A 438 -24.46 -2.76 16.33
N VAL A 439 -24.54 -2.06 15.20
CA VAL A 439 -23.41 -1.95 14.27
C VAL A 439 -22.29 -1.16 14.91
N VAL A 440 -22.60 0.04 15.41
CA VAL A 440 -21.63 0.94 16.00
C VAL A 440 -21.01 0.34 17.26
N ARG A 441 -21.84 -0.21 18.15
CA ARG A 441 -21.39 -0.79 19.42
C ARG A 441 -20.56 -2.05 19.22
N ASP A 442 -20.99 -2.96 18.34
CA ASP A 442 -20.33 -4.27 18.21
C ASP A 442 -19.16 -4.24 17.21
N LEU A 443 -19.20 -3.36 16.19
CA LEU A 443 -18.19 -3.29 15.12
C LEU A 443 -17.39 -1.98 15.14
N GLY A 444 -17.49 -1.16 16.19
CA GLY A 444 -16.82 0.15 16.26
C GLY A 444 -15.30 0.09 16.05
N ALA A 445 -14.64 -1.01 16.39
CA ALA A 445 -13.20 -1.20 16.14
C ALA A 445 -12.84 -1.33 14.64
N LYS A 446 -13.82 -1.63 13.78
CA LYS A 446 -13.69 -1.76 12.31
C LYS A 446 -14.11 -0.49 11.55
N ILE A 447 -14.62 0.51 12.27
CA ILE A 447 -15.15 1.75 11.69
C ILE A 447 -14.20 2.87 12.08
N ASP A 448 -13.56 3.49 11.09
CA ASP A 448 -12.64 4.61 11.26
C ASP A 448 -13.36 5.93 11.55
N ARG A 449 -14.61 6.09 11.09
CA ARG A 449 -15.42 7.29 11.34
C ARG A 449 -16.92 7.04 11.22
N VAL A 450 -17.71 7.74 12.03
CA VAL A 450 -19.15 7.91 11.81
C VAL A 450 -19.43 9.30 11.23
N ASN A 451 -20.04 9.36 10.05
CA ASN A 451 -20.64 10.57 9.47
C ASN A 451 -22.08 10.65 9.98
N LEU A 452 -22.30 11.29 11.13
CA LEU A 452 -23.62 11.35 11.75
C LEU A 452 -24.50 12.33 10.98
N MET A 453 -25.57 11.83 10.36
CA MET A 453 -26.60 12.62 9.70
C MET A 453 -27.48 13.29 10.75
N SER A 454 -26.93 14.25 11.50
CA SER A 454 -27.64 14.99 12.55
C SER A 454 -28.57 16.07 12.00
N TYR A 455 -29.35 15.67 10.99
CA TYR A 455 -30.41 16.40 10.30
C TYR A 455 -31.56 15.42 10.01
N ASP A 456 -32.67 15.89 9.42
CA ASP A 456 -33.84 15.06 9.10
C ASP A 456 -34.48 14.27 10.27
N GLY A 457 -34.17 14.63 11.52
CA GLY A 457 -34.77 14.01 12.71
C GLY A 457 -36.14 14.59 13.11
N GLY A 458 -36.59 15.64 12.42
CA GLY A 458 -37.83 16.37 12.72
C GLY A 458 -37.65 17.52 13.72
N THR A 459 -38.74 18.23 14.02
CA THR A 459 -38.72 19.53 14.74
C THR A 459 -38.14 19.48 16.16
N TYR A 460 -38.27 18.33 16.82
CA TYR A 460 -37.83 18.15 18.21
C TYR A 460 -36.50 17.39 18.32
N TYR A 461 -35.88 17.03 17.19
CA TYR A 461 -34.63 16.28 17.20
C TYR A 461 -33.49 17.19 17.60
N ASP A 462 -32.78 16.81 18.65
CA ASP A 462 -31.56 17.48 19.08
C ASP A 462 -30.32 16.78 18.51
N PRO A 463 -29.58 17.43 17.58
CA PRO A 463 -28.30 16.94 17.08
C PRO A 463 -27.29 16.53 18.15
N ARG A 464 -27.31 17.17 19.34
CA ARG A 464 -26.41 16.83 20.45
C ARG A 464 -26.74 15.46 21.03
N GLU A 465 -28.01 15.17 21.26
CA GLU A 465 -28.44 13.85 21.71
C GLU A 465 -28.07 12.78 20.68
N GLY A 466 -28.18 13.12 19.39
CA GLY A 466 -27.60 12.37 18.28
C GLY A 466 -26.14 12.02 18.53
N TYR A 467 -25.30 13.04 18.66
CA TYR A 467 -23.87 12.87 18.89
C TYR A 467 -23.55 12.09 20.18
N GLU A 468 -24.17 12.45 21.30
CA GLU A 468 -23.91 11.83 22.60
C GLU A 468 -24.37 10.36 22.64
N SER A 469 -25.44 10.01 21.93
CA SER A 469 -25.91 8.63 21.81
C SER A 469 -24.91 7.75 21.07
N TYR A 470 -24.35 8.22 19.97
CA TYR A 470 -23.27 7.52 19.26
C TYR A 470 -21.99 7.48 20.10
N ARG A 471 -21.62 8.61 20.71
CA ARG A 471 -20.41 8.73 21.54
C ARG A 471 -20.43 7.80 22.76
N ALA A 472 -21.60 7.52 23.32
CA ALA A 472 -21.75 6.58 24.43
C ALA A 472 -21.33 5.14 24.08
N ILE A 473 -21.39 4.76 22.81
CA ILE A 473 -21.09 3.40 22.32
C ILE A 473 -19.92 3.33 21.35
N TYR A 474 -19.35 4.48 20.96
CA TYR A 474 -18.30 4.57 19.95
C TYR A 474 -17.07 5.34 20.43
N GLY A 475 -15.90 4.73 20.28
CA GLY A 475 -14.62 5.31 20.67
C GLY A 475 -13.96 6.20 19.61
N GLY A 476 -14.31 6.04 18.33
CA GLY A 476 -13.65 6.72 17.21
C GLY A 476 -14.21 8.11 16.86
N PRO A 477 -13.68 8.73 15.79
CA PRO A 477 -14.12 10.03 15.28
C PRO A 477 -15.59 10.08 14.82
N ILE A 478 -16.30 11.14 15.21
CA ILE A 478 -17.67 11.44 14.75
C ILE A 478 -17.66 12.80 14.04
N ALA A 479 -18.19 12.85 12.83
CA ALA A 479 -18.48 14.09 12.11
C ALA A 479 -19.98 14.39 12.19
N MET A 480 -20.37 15.43 12.94
CA MET A 480 -21.78 15.86 13.04
C MET A 480 -22.24 16.58 11.77
N GLY A 481 -23.32 16.08 11.19
CA GLY A 481 -23.91 16.55 9.95
C GLY A 481 -24.62 17.90 10.05
N LEU A 482 -24.43 18.70 9.02
CA LEU A 482 -25.11 19.94 8.74
C LEU A 482 -25.76 19.82 7.37
N GLU A 483 -27.07 20.07 7.34
CA GLU A 483 -27.80 20.19 6.09
C GLU A 483 -28.09 21.66 5.79
N VAL A 484 -27.38 22.22 4.79
CA VAL A 484 -27.61 23.62 4.36
C VAL A 484 -28.84 23.72 3.44
N ALA A 485 -29.42 24.91 3.33
CA ALA A 485 -30.61 25.12 2.50
C ALA A 485 -30.29 25.05 0.99
N PRO A 486 -31.27 24.68 0.14
CA PRO A 486 -32.58 24.15 0.52
C PRO A 486 -32.46 22.73 1.10
N GLU A 487 -33.14 22.46 2.21
CA GLU A 487 -33.21 21.12 2.79
C GLU A 487 -34.07 20.21 1.90
N GLY A 488 -33.66 18.95 1.74
CA GLY A 488 -34.40 17.97 0.94
C GLY A 488 -35.66 17.45 1.65
N SER A 489 -35.66 17.47 2.98
CA SER A 489 -36.73 17.00 3.87
C SER A 489 -36.69 17.78 5.19
N GLY A 490 -37.65 17.58 6.09
CA GLY A 490 -37.65 18.17 7.45
C GLY A 490 -38.08 19.64 7.56
N GLY A 491 -37.85 20.46 6.53
CA GLY A 491 -38.35 21.83 6.42
C GLY A 491 -37.71 22.84 7.38
N ALA A 492 -36.59 22.49 8.02
CA ALA A 492 -35.81 23.45 8.78
C ALA A 492 -35.01 24.33 7.81
N ILE A 493 -34.52 25.46 8.34
CA ILE A 493 -33.62 26.33 7.60
C ILE A 493 -32.42 26.54 8.50
N LEU A 494 -31.35 25.80 8.24
CA LEU A 494 -30.09 25.96 8.96
C LEU A 494 -29.58 27.40 8.81
N LYS A 495 -29.56 28.13 9.93
CA LYS A 495 -28.99 29.49 10.00
C LYS A 495 -27.48 29.43 10.21
N LEU A 496 -26.78 30.50 9.80
CA LEU A 496 -25.33 30.57 9.99
C LEU A 496 -24.95 30.88 11.45
N ASN A 497 -25.58 31.91 12.00
CA ASN A 497 -25.29 32.41 13.34
C ASN A 497 -26.43 32.07 14.30
N ALA A 498 -26.07 31.93 15.56
CA ALA A 498 -27.03 31.78 16.64
C ALA A 498 -27.81 33.10 16.84
N GLU A 499 -29.04 33.02 17.36
CA GLU A 499 -29.77 34.21 17.77
C GLU A 499 -29.05 34.87 18.97
N PRO A 500 -29.07 36.21 19.09
CA PRO A 500 -28.47 36.89 20.25
C PRO A 500 -29.02 36.35 21.57
N GLY A 501 -28.12 36.00 22.50
CA GLY A 501 -28.50 35.43 23.80
C GLY A 501 -28.77 33.92 23.79
N THR A 502 -28.51 33.22 22.67
CA THR A 502 -28.59 31.75 22.60
C THR A 502 -27.67 31.09 23.63
N VAL A 503 -28.21 30.29 24.55
CA VAL A 503 -27.43 29.48 25.52
C VAL A 503 -27.82 28.00 25.40
N TYR A 504 -27.42 27.40 24.29
CA TYR A 504 -27.88 26.08 23.84
C TYR A 504 -27.81 24.98 24.91
N ASP A 505 -26.66 24.81 25.57
CA ASP A 505 -26.50 23.74 26.56
C ASP A 505 -27.35 23.95 27.83
N ALA A 506 -27.50 25.20 28.31
CA ALA A 506 -28.23 25.46 29.55
C ALA A 506 -29.75 25.42 29.34
N GLU A 507 -30.25 25.97 28.23
CA GLU A 507 -31.69 26.07 27.97
C GLU A 507 -32.31 24.69 27.69
N MET A 508 -31.61 23.81 26.97
CA MET A 508 -32.09 22.45 26.69
C MET A 508 -32.00 21.51 27.90
N ASN A 509 -31.11 21.78 28.87
CA ASN A 509 -31.01 20.98 30.11
C ASN A 509 -32.20 21.17 31.08
N THR A 510 -33.05 22.17 30.86
CA THR A 510 -34.18 22.49 31.74
C THR A 510 -35.50 21.85 31.33
N GLY A 511 -35.58 21.26 30.13
CA GLY A 511 -36.80 20.61 29.60
C GLY A 511 -37.98 21.57 29.33
N THR A 512 -37.78 22.89 29.51
CA THR A 512 -38.80 23.92 29.28
C THR A 512 -38.83 24.45 27.84
N ASN A 513 -37.81 24.16 27.03
CA ASN A 513 -37.79 24.42 25.59
C ASN A 513 -37.40 23.14 24.86
N ASN A 514 -38.35 22.48 24.20
CA ASN A 514 -38.13 21.19 23.52
C ASN A 514 -37.96 21.33 21.99
N GLU A 515 -38.05 22.55 21.43
CA GLU A 515 -37.83 22.77 19.99
C GLU A 515 -36.33 22.93 19.70
N ALA A 516 -35.67 21.81 19.40
CA ALA A 516 -34.27 21.79 19.04
C ALA A 516 -33.96 22.55 17.74
N THR A 517 -34.92 22.67 16.82
CA THR A 517 -34.78 23.42 15.56
C THR A 517 -34.39 24.88 15.74
N ARG A 518 -34.79 25.54 16.85
CA ARG A 518 -34.35 26.91 17.15
C ARG A 518 -32.83 27.02 17.26
N TYR A 519 -32.19 25.97 17.76
CA TYR A 519 -30.76 25.90 18.01
C TYR A 519 -29.99 25.18 16.89
N TYR A 520 -30.71 24.70 15.87
CA TYR A 520 -30.13 24.13 14.67
C TYR A 520 -29.55 25.25 13.79
N ASN A 521 -28.33 25.66 14.13
CA ASN A 521 -27.52 26.63 13.37
C ASN A 521 -26.04 26.25 13.42
N VAL A 522 -25.28 26.70 12.41
CA VAL A 522 -23.87 26.32 12.23
C VAL A 522 -23.02 26.73 13.44
N GLU A 523 -23.17 27.96 13.91
CA GLU A 523 -22.39 28.49 15.04
C GLU A 523 -22.58 27.68 16.32
N THR A 524 -23.82 27.34 16.64
CA THR A 524 -24.18 26.61 17.86
C THR A 524 -23.62 25.19 17.81
N LEU A 525 -23.85 24.46 16.72
CA LEU A 525 -23.38 23.08 16.58
C LEU A 525 -21.85 22.98 16.48
N ALA A 526 -21.20 23.88 15.74
CA ALA A 526 -19.75 23.90 15.66
C ALA A 526 -19.11 24.32 17.00
N THR A 527 -19.74 25.23 17.76
CA THR A 527 -19.27 25.59 19.10
C THR A 527 -19.45 24.44 20.08
N TYR A 528 -20.56 23.70 19.98
CA TYR A 528 -20.75 22.46 20.74
C TYR A 528 -19.63 21.46 20.46
N MET A 529 -19.37 21.19 19.17
CA MET A 529 -18.31 20.29 18.74
C MET A 529 -16.93 20.75 19.23
N LYS A 530 -16.66 22.06 19.21
CA LYS A 530 -15.42 22.64 19.75
C LYS A 530 -15.22 22.32 21.23
N ASN A 531 -16.30 22.40 22.01
CA ASN A 531 -16.26 22.33 23.47
C ASN A 531 -16.41 20.90 24.02
N LYS A 532 -17.12 20.03 23.28
CA LYS A 532 -17.52 18.68 23.72
C LYS A 532 -16.99 17.56 22.83
N GLY A 533 -16.55 17.88 21.62
CA GLY A 533 -15.95 16.94 20.68
C GLY A 533 -14.68 16.31 21.24
N ARG A 534 -14.43 15.06 20.85
CA ARG A 534 -13.15 14.40 21.10
C ARG A 534 -12.12 14.75 20.01
N PRO A 535 -10.82 14.53 20.28
CA PRO A 535 -9.80 14.68 19.27
C PRO A 535 -10.14 13.85 18.01
N GLY A 536 -10.16 14.50 16.85
CA GLY A 536 -10.56 13.91 15.57
C GLY A 536 -12.05 14.03 15.21
N ASP A 537 -12.91 14.45 16.15
CA ASP A 537 -14.31 14.76 15.84
C ASP A 537 -14.42 16.06 15.05
N GLY A 538 -15.57 16.29 14.43
CA GLY A 538 -15.78 17.51 13.67
C GLY A 538 -17.15 17.60 13.08
N MET A 539 -17.25 18.26 11.92
CA MET A 539 -18.52 18.47 11.24
C MET A 539 -18.53 17.81 9.86
N MET A 540 -19.72 17.61 9.33
CA MET A 540 -19.97 17.06 8.01
C MET A 540 -21.02 17.92 7.32
N LEU A 541 -20.91 18.10 6.00
CA LEU A 541 -21.84 18.90 5.20
C LEU A 541 -22.51 18.03 4.14
N TRP A 542 -23.85 18.02 4.18
CA TRP A 542 -24.71 17.55 3.09
C TRP A 542 -25.30 18.76 2.34
N GLN A 543 -24.76 19.17 1.19
CA GLN A 543 -23.63 18.59 0.46
C GLN A 543 -22.78 19.67 -0.23
N VAL A 544 -21.60 19.32 -0.72
CA VAL A 544 -20.78 20.16 -1.59
C VAL A 544 -21.57 20.42 -2.88
N TRP A 545 -21.53 21.66 -3.37
CA TRP A 545 -22.29 22.14 -4.54
C TRP A 545 -23.82 22.11 -4.39
N LYS A 546 -24.37 22.03 -3.16
CA LYS A 546 -25.83 21.99 -2.95
C LYS A 546 -26.59 23.10 -3.69
N GLU A 547 -26.02 24.29 -3.71
CA GLU A 547 -26.65 25.49 -4.29
C GLU A 547 -26.70 25.45 -5.82
N ARG A 548 -25.79 24.68 -6.43
CA ARG A 548 -25.82 24.36 -7.86
C ARG A 548 -26.88 23.32 -8.17
N VAL A 549 -26.97 22.29 -7.34
CA VAL A 549 -27.85 21.13 -7.55
C VAL A 549 -29.32 21.48 -7.36
N TYR A 550 -29.63 22.34 -6.37
CA TYR A 550 -30.99 22.62 -5.96
C TYR A 550 -31.38 24.07 -6.21
N ALA A 551 -30.97 24.98 -5.32
CA ALA A 551 -31.27 26.40 -5.42
C ALA A 551 -30.33 27.22 -4.54
N LYS A 552 -30.26 28.53 -4.79
CA LYS A 552 -29.62 29.46 -3.88
C LYS A 552 -30.31 29.43 -2.51
N PRO A 553 -29.56 29.53 -1.41
CA PRO A 553 -30.14 29.52 -0.08
C PRO A 553 -31.01 30.78 0.10
N PRO A 554 -32.18 30.68 0.76
CA PRO A 554 -33.02 31.84 1.02
C PRO A 554 -32.29 32.84 1.93
N ALA A 555 -32.71 34.10 1.91
CA ALA A 555 -32.09 35.15 2.73
C ALA A 555 -32.07 34.74 4.21
N GLY A 556 -30.89 34.81 4.84
CA GLY A 556 -30.68 34.43 6.24
C GLY A 556 -30.36 32.95 6.49
N ALA A 557 -30.47 32.09 5.48
CA ALA A 557 -30.01 30.71 5.56
C ALA A 557 -28.50 30.60 5.38
N ALA A 558 -27.91 29.57 5.95
CA ALA A 558 -26.51 29.22 5.72
C ALA A 558 -26.37 28.56 4.34
N GLY A 559 -25.43 29.07 3.55
CA GLY A 559 -24.95 28.44 2.32
C GLY A 559 -23.71 27.57 2.53
N VAL A 560 -23.32 26.80 1.51
CA VAL A 560 -22.16 25.88 1.52
C VAL A 560 -20.89 26.61 1.96
N ASN A 561 -20.60 27.76 1.32
CA ASN A 561 -19.40 28.54 1.61
C ASN A 561 -19.44 29.14 3.02
N SER A 562 -20.52 29.83 3.39
CA SER A 562 -20.62 30.44 4.72
C SER A 562 -20.51 29.40 5.84
N THR A 563 -21.11 28.22 5.65
CA THR A 563 -21.04 27.12 6.62
C THR A 563 -19.62 26.60 6.75
N GLY A 564 -18.95 26.27 5.63
CA GLY A 564 -17.60 25.73 5.66
C GLY A 564 -16.58 26.69 6.27
N GLN A 565 -16.69 27.99 5.96
CA GLN A 565 -15.83 29.01 6.52
C GLN A 565 -16.05 29.19 8.03
N LYS A 566 -17.31 29.23 8.49
CA LYS A 566 -17.64 29.34 9.92
C LYS A 566 -17.18 28.11 10.71
N VAL A 567 -17.41 26.90 10.19
CA VAL A 567 -16.91 25.65 10.81
C VAL A 567 -15.39 25.66 10.89
N CYS A 568 -14.71 25.98 9.79
CA CYS A 568 -13.24 26.05 9.75
C CYS A 568 -12.69 27.01 10.80
N GLN A 569 -13.29 28.19 10.97
CA GLN A 569 -12.86 29.19 11.94
C GLN A 569 -13.09 28.73 13.38
N LEU A 570 -14.27 28.17 13.68
CA LEU A 570 -14.62 27.77 15.04
C LEU A 570 -13.81 26.56 15.52
N LEU A 571 -13.63 25.58 14.64
CA LEU A 571 -12.93 24.33 14.94
C LEU A 571 -11.44 24.34 14.60
N VAL A 572 -10.94 25.42 13.98
CA VAL A 572 -9.54 25.56 13.56
C VAL A 572 -9.09 24.41 12.66
N VAL A 573 -9.97 23.99 11.74
CA VAL A 573 -9.74 22.85 10.83
C VAL A 573 -8.54 23.12 9.93
N ASN A 574 -8.42 24.36 9.44
CA ASN A 574 -7.32 24.83 8.61
C ASN A 574 -6.89 26.23 9.06
N ALA A 575 -5.64 26.61 8.80
CA ALA A 575 -5.16 27.97 9.04
C ALA A 575 -5.80 28.99 8.07
N ASN A 576 -6.18 28.55 6.87
CA ASN A 576 -6.89 29.35 5.88
C ASN A 576 -8.35 28.88 5.75
N CYS A 577 -9.26 29.71 6.26
CA CYS A 577 -10.70 29.51 6.18
C CYS A 577 -11.40 30.42 5.17
N SER A 578 -10.68 31.10 4.28
CA SER A 578 -11.30 32.02 3.29
C SER A 578 -11.62 31.35 1.95
N GLY A 579 -11.28 30.07 1.79
CA GLY A 579 -11.59 29.32 0.57
C GLY A 579 -13.09 29.30 0.29
N THR A 580 -13.44 29.18 -0.98
CA THR A 580 -14.83 29.08 -1.43
C THR A 580 -14.94 28.00 -2.48
N VAL A 581 -15.98 27.18 -2.39
CA VAL A 581 -16.50 26.41 -3.51
C VAL A 581 -17.04 27.42 -4.54
N PRO A 582 -16.51 27.46 -5.76
CA PRO A 582 -16.93 28.44 -6.75
C PRO A 582 -18.36 28.18 -7.23
N ASP A 583 -19.05 29.27 -7.58
CA ASP A 583 -20.30 29.21 -8.33
C ASP A 583 -19.95 28.82 -9.78
N LEU A 584 -20.06 27.53 -10.08
CA LEU A 584 -19.88 27.02 -11.44
C LEU A 584 -21.26 26.67 -12.01
N PRO A 585 -21.49 26.88 -13.32
CA PRO A 585 -22.75 26.51 -13.94
C PRO A 585 -23.02 25.01 -13.76
N PRO A 586 -24.30 24.58 -13.73
CA PRO A 586 -24.64 23.17 -13.82
C PRO A 586 -23.92 22.55 -15.01
N ALA A 587 -23.34 21.37 -14.82
CA ALA A 587 -22.67 20.69 -15.91
C ALA A 587 -23.70 20.39 -17.02
N GLN A 588 -23.44 20.90 -18.23
CA GLN A 588 -24.35 20.82 -19.38
C GLN A 588 -24.46 19.41 -19.94
#